data_AF-A0AAJ1S939-F1
#
_entry.id   AF-A0AAJ1S939-F1
#
_cell.length_a   1.000
_cell.length_b   1.000
_cell.length_c   1.000
_cell.angle_alpha   90.00
_cell.angle_beta   90.00
_cell.angle_gamma   90.00
#
_symmetry.space_group_name_H-M   'P 1'
#
loop_
_entity.id
_entity.type
_entity.pdbx_description
1 polymer ?
#
loop_
_entity_poly.entity_id
_entity_poly.type
_entity_poly.pdbx_seq_one_letter_code
_entity_poly.pdbx_strand_id
1 'polypeptide(L)'
;MGKKYFAGLIFTVLLGISGFAAGGAPAAPLDAVGQHPLSPLSQQSAVRKAQDYLSVSGFSRLGLINQLVNFDQFSNEDATYGVDSLNVNWNEQAARKAKDYLSISGFSHAGLINQLVSFDQFTPAQAAYGVNAVGL
;
A
#
# COMPACT_ATOMS: atom_id res chain seq x y z
N MET A 1 27.32 -19.54 7.88
CA MET A 1 27.43 -18.71 6.66
C MET A 1 26.18 -17.83 6.61
N GLY A 2 26.16 -16.53 6.95
CA GLY A 2 27.02 -15.43 6.49
C GLY A 2 26.50 -14.96 5.11
N LYS A 3 26.02 -13.74 4.86
CA LYS A 3 26.15 -12.44 5.54
C LYS A 3 24.94 -11.55 5.18
N LYS A 4 24.61 -10.61 6.07
CA LYS A 4 23.71 -9.47 5.86
C LYS A 4 24.36 -8.52 4.84
N TYR A 5 23.62 -8.08 3.83
CA TYR A 5 24.09 -7.02 2.93
C TYR A 5 23.67 -5.66 3.50
N PHE A 6 24.59 -5.05 4.25
CA PHE A 6 24.71 -3.60 4.32
C PHE A 6 25.46 -3.18 3.05
N ALA A 7 24.80 -2.44 2.17
CA ALA A 7 25.46 -1.75 1.07
C ALA A 7 25.13 -0.26 1.21
N GLY A 8 25.92 0.43 2.02
CA GLY A 8 26.07 1.88 1.90
C GLY A 8 26.88 2.16 0.64
N LEU A 9 26.32 2.96 -0.26
CA LEU A 9 27.06 3.50 -1.39
C LEU A 9 27.36 4.98 -1.09
N ILE A 10 28.64 5.24 -0.80
CA ILE A 10 29.24 6.57 -0.76
C ILE A 10 29.41 7.02 -2.22
N PHE A 11 28.90 8.20 -2.58
CA PHE A 11 29.29 8.86 -3.83
C PHE A 11 29.92 10.24 -3.53
N THR A 12 31.17 10.36 -3.96
CA THR A 12 32.07 11.49 -3.83
C THR A 12 31.53 12.73 -4.56
N VAL A 13 31.47 13.88 -3.88
CA VAL A 13 31.15 15.19 -4.46
C VAL A 13 32.40 15.77 -5.13
N LEU A 14 32.33 16.04 -6.42
CA LEU A 14 33.35 16.79 -7.17
C LEU A 14 32.78 18.17 -7.52
N LEU A 15 33.41 19.22 -6.96
CA LEU A 15 33.12 20.63 -7.22
C LEU A 15 33.63 21.03 -8.61
N GLY A 16 32.71 21.45 -9.48
CA GLY A 16 32.99 22.16 -10.72
C GLY A 16 32.15 23.43 -10.78
N ILE A 17 32.79 24.59 -10.61
CA ILE A 17 32.18 25.92 -10.70
C ILE A 17 32.49 26.57 -12.06
N SER A 18 31.45 26.93 -12.82
CA SER A 18 31.42 28.05 -13.79
C SER A 18 29.95 28.30 -14.17
N GLY A 19 29.47 29.52 -14.00
CA GLY A 19 28.04 29.81 -13.81
C GLY A 19 27.27 30.39 -14.99
N PHE A 20 25.95 30.47 -14.81
CA PHE A 20 25.09 31.58 -15.22
C PHE A 20 23.77 31.50 -14.41
N ALA A 21 23.26 32.64 -13.99
CA ALA A 21 22.18 32.78 -12.99
C ALA A 21 20.78 32.86 -13.61
N ALA A 22 19.79 32.22 -12.97
CA ALA A 22 18.40 32.69 -12.89
C ALA A 22 17.57 31.82 -11.91
N GLY A 23 16.92 32.46 -10.93
CA GLY A 23 15.70 31.94 -10.27
C GLY A 23 15.87 30.86 -9.21
N GLY A 24 15.83 31.24 -7.93
CA GLY A 24 15.91 30.33 -6.80
C GLY A 24 14.68 29.44 -6.62
N ALA A 25 14.91 28.14 -6.62
CA ALA A 25 14.47 27.20 -5.59
C ALA A 25 15.43 25.99 -5.67
N PRO A 26 16.15 25.63 -4.60
CA PRO A 26 16.88 24.37 -4.61
C PRO A 26 15.85 23.24 -4.73
N ALA A 27 15.85 22.55 -5.87
CA ALA A 27 15.18 21.27 -5.99
C ALA A 27 15.75 20.35 -4.91
N ALA A 28 14.92 20.05 -3.91
CA ALA A 28 15.27 19.15 -2.83
C ALA A 28 15.66 17.77 -3.42
N PRO A 29 16.67 17.08 -2.84
CA PRO A 29 17.15 15.82 -3.37
C PRO A 29 16.04 14.76 -3.34
N LEU A 30 15.94 14.00 -4.44
CA LEU A 30 14.95 12.95 -4.71
C LEU A 30 15.16 11.67 -3.88
N ASP A 31 15.82 11.76 -2.71
CA ASP A 31 16.26 10.64 -1.88
C ASP A 31 15.61 10.64 -0.48
N ALA A 32 14.30 10.89 -0.40
CA ALA A 32 13.53 10.83 0.85
C ALA A 32 12.39 9.80 0.77
N VAL A 33 12.72 8.54 0.54
CA VAL A 33 11.78 7.45 0.83
C VAL A 33 11.65 7.34 2.35
N GLY A 34 10.55 7.89 2.90
CA GLY A 34 10.06 7.48 4.23
C GLY A 34 10.06 8.52 5.36
N GLN A 35 10.08 9.83 5.10
CA GLN A 35 9.95 10.84 6.16
C GLN A 35 9.17 12.08 5.67
N HIS A 36 7.95 11.90 5.15
CA HIS A 36 7.02 13.03 5.04
C HIS A 36 6.26 13.13 6.37
N PRO A 37 6.43 14.23 7.15
CA PRO A 37 5.78 14.38 8.44
C PRO A 37 4.27 14.44 8.26
N LEU A 38 3.54 13.89 9.25
CA LEU A 38 2.09 13.94 9.34
C LEU A 38 1.60 15.39 9.12
N SER A 39 0.79 15.58 8.09
CA SER A 39 0.07 16.83 7.86
C SER A 39 -1.42 16.54 7.68
N PRO A 40 -2.32 17.43 8.10
CA PRO A 40 -3.76 17.23 7.87
C PRO A 40 -4.11 17.02 6.39
N LEU A 41 -3.36 17.67 5.47
CA LEU A 41 -3.59 17.56 4.03
C LEU A 41 -3.15 16.20 3.46
N SER A 42 -1.99 15.70 3.89
CA SER A 42 -1.49 14.39 3.43
C SER A 42 -2.36 13.25 3.96
N GLN A 43 -2.78 13.33 5.23
CA GLN A 43 -3.76 12.44 5.82
C GLN A 43 -5.09 12.44 5.05
N GLN A 44 -5.67 13.62 4.78
CA GLN A 44 -6.92 13.72 4.02
C GLN A 44 -6.79 13.13 2.60
N SER A 45 -5.62 13.26 1.98
CA SER A 45 -5.33 12.68 0.67
C SER A 45 -5.26 11.14 0.73
N ALA A 46 -4.64 10.58 1.78
CA ALA A 46 -4.61 9.14 2.02
C ALA A 46 -6.02 8.57 2.25
N VAL A 47 -6.88 9.26 3.01
CA VAL A 47 -8.29 8.88 3.20
C VAL A 47 -9.03 8.80 1.86
N ARG A 48 -8.92 9.84 1.03
CA ARG A 48 -9.59 9.88 -0.28
C ARG A 48 -9.10 8.73 -1.17
N LYS A 49 -7.80 8.52 -1.21
CA LYS A 49 -7.21 7.45 -2.03
C LYS A 49 -7.62 6.06 -1.56
N ALA A 50 -7.68 5.83 -0.25
CA ALA A 50 -8.20 4.60 0.33
C ALA A 50 -9.66 4.35 -0.10
N GLN A 51 -10.52 5.37 -0.07
CA GLN A 51 -11.91 5.28 -0.55
C GLN A 51 -11.97 4.95 -2.05
N ASP A 52 -11.14 5.59 -2.87
CA ASP A 52 -11.07 5.33 -4.30
C ASP A 52 -10.75 3.86 -4.59
N TYR A 53 -9.73 3.29 -3.93
CA TYR A 53 -9.40 1.87 -4.08
C TYR A 53 -10.53 0.94 -3.64
N LEU A 54 -11.13 1.22 -2.49
CA LEU A 54 -12.26 0.44 -1.96
C LEU A 54 -13.50 0.54 -2.86
N SER A 55 -13.63 1.57 -3.69
CA SER A 55 -14.71 1.64 -4.68
C SER A 55 -14.52 0.66 -5.85
N VAL A 56 -13.27 0.31 -6.20
CA VAL A 56 -12.95 -0.47 -7.42
C VAL A 56 -12.76 -1.96 -7.17
N SER A 57 -12.12 -2.38 -6.06
CA SER A 57 -11.96 -3.80 -5.73
C SER A 57 -11.98 -4.06 -4.21
N GLY A 58 -12.17 -5.31 -3.80
CA GLY A 58 -12.04 -5.70 -2.39
C GLY A 58 -10.58 -5.61 -1.94
N PHE A 59 -10.31 -5.00 -0.78
CA PHE A 59 -8.99 -4.94 -0.18
C PHE A 59 -9.00 -5.41 1.28
N SER A 60 -7.94 -6.09 1.70
CA SER A 60 -7.65 -6.22 3.12
C SER A 60 -7.13 -4.89 3.67
N ARG A 61 -7.24 -4.71 4.99
CA ARG A 61 -6.66 -3.53 5.65
C ARG A 61 -5.17 -3.39 5.34
N LEU A 62 -4.41 -4.47 5.51
CA LEU A 62 -2.96 -4.46 5.29
C LEU A 62 -2.60 -4.28 3.82
N GLY A 63 -3.33 -4.95 2.92
CA GLY A 63 -3.17 -4.81 1.48
C GLY A 63 -3.39 -3.37 1.02
N LEU A 64 -4.41 -2.69 1.54
CA LEU A 64 -4.68 -1.29 1.20
C LEU A 64 -3.60 -0.34 1.73
N ILE A 65 -3.12 -0.53 2.97
CA ILE A 65 -2.00 0.24 3.50
C ILE A 65 -0.75 0.06 2.62
N ASN A 66 -0.41 -1.18 2.27
CA ASN A 66 0.73 -1.48 1.41
C ASN A 66 0.58 -0.89 0.01
N GLN A 67 -0.64 -0.84 -0.53
CA GLN A 67 -0.91 -0.20 -1.81
C GLN A 67 -0.58 1.30 -1.75
N LEU A 68 -1.08 2.00 -0.74
CA LEU A 68 -0.86 3.43 -0.55
C LEU A 68 0.62 3.78 -0.32
N VAL A 69 1.35 2.94 0.43
CA VAL A 69 2.78 3.15 0.68
C VAL A 69 3.60 2.91 -0.58
N ASN A 70 3.43 1.75 -1.23
CA ASN A 70 4.35 1.30 -2.27
C ASN A 70 4.04 1.88 -3.65
N PHE A 71 2.80 2.27 -3.93
CA PHE A 71 2.40 2.80 -5.23
C PHE A 71 2.12 4.30 -5.18
N ASP A 72 1.39 4.77 -4.17
CA ASP A 72 1.04 6.19 -4.05
C ASP A 72 2.06 7.00 -3.23
N GLN A 73 3.08 6.34 -2.68
CA GLN A 73 4.19 6.96 -1.94
C GLN A 73 3.75 7.75 -0.71
N PHE A 74 2.64 7.37 -0.07
CA PHE A 74 2.31 7.88 1.26
C PHE A 74 3.30 7.37 2.30
N SER A 75 3.52 8.14 3.36
CA SER A 75 4.20 7.62 4.56
C SER A 75 3.38 6.48 5.15
N ASN A 76 4.03 5.58 5.90
CA ASN A 76 3.33 4.48 6.55
C ASN A 76 2.26 5.00 7.52
N GLU A 77 2.56 6.10 8.20
CA GLU A 77 1.69 6.75 9.16
C GLU A 77 0.46 7.37 8.48
N ASP A 78 0.63 8.08 7.36
CA ASP A 78 -0.50 8.66 6.62
C ASP A 78 -1.38 7.58 5.97
N ALA A 79 -0.77 6.53 5.41
CA ALA A 79 -1.51 5.40 4.83
C ALA A 79 -2.32 4.66 5.91
N THR A 80 -1.71 4.39 7.06
CA THR A 80 -2.38 3.74 8.19
C THR A 80 -3.51 4.61 8.72
N TYR A 81 -3.26 5.90 8.94
CA TYR A 81 -4.31 6.86 9.33
C TYR A 81 -5.45 6.89 8.32
N GLY A 82 -5.13 6.97 7.03
CA GLY A 82 -6.09 7.03 5.94
C GLY A 82 -7.05 5.83 5.97
N VAL A 83 -6.49 4.63 6.08
CA VAL A 83 -7.26 3.38 6.11
C VAL A 83 -8.04 3.21 7.42
N ASP A 84 -7.44 3.53 8.57
CA ASP A 84 -8.07 3.33 9.88
C ASP A 84 -9.14 4.36 10.22
N SER A 85 -9.10 5.53 9.56
CA SER A 85 -10.13 6.55 9.72
C SER A 85 -11.46 6.18 9.05
N LEU A 86 -11.46 5.17 8.19
CA LEU A 86 -12.65 4.72 7.46
C LEU A 86 -13.41 3.66 8.25
N ASN A 87 -14.75 3.76 8.21
CA ASN A 87 -15.61 2.72 8.75
C ASN A 87 -15.83 1.61 7.69
N VAL A 88 -14.92 0.64 7.63
CA VAL A 88 -14.93 -0.43 6.62
C VAL A 88 -15.25 -1.78 7.23
N ASN A 89 -16.21 -2.50 6.63
CA ASN A 89 -16.43 -3.90 6.93
C ASN A 89 -15.42 -4.78 6.15
N TRP A 90 -14.32 -5.14 6.81
CA TRP A 90 -13.25 -5.93 6.19
C TRP A 90 -13.67 -7.36 5.80
N ASN A 91 -14.71 -7.91 6.43
CA ASN A 91 -15.29 -9.20 6.02
C ASN A 91 -16.03 -9.07 4.67
N GLU A 92 -16.76 -7.98 4.46
CA GLU A 92 -17.38 -7.68 3.16
C GLU A 92 -16.34 -7.42 2.07
N GLN A 93 -15.22 -6.76 2.41
CA GLN A 93 -14.12 -6.59 1.47
C GLN A 93 -13.48 -7.93 1.05
N ALA A 94 -13.37 -8.89 1.98
CA ALA A 94 -12.91 -10.25 1.66
C ALA A 94 -13.88 -10.99 0.74
N ALA A 95 -15.19 -10.91 1.01
CA ALA A 95 -16.22 -11.50 0.15
C ALA A 95 -16.21 -10.89 -1.25
N ARG A 96 -16.03 -9.56 -1.34
CA ARG A 96 -15.88 -8.89 -2.63
C ARG A 96 -14.65 -9.38 -3.38
N LYS A 97 -13.48 -9.46 -2.73
CA LYS A 97 -12.25 -9.96 -3.37
C LYS A 97 -12.37 -11.41 -3.80
N ALA A 98 -12.99 -12.26 -2.98
CA ALA A 98 -13.30 -13.64 -3.34
C ALA A 98 -14.15 -13.71 -4.62
N LYS A 99 -15.20 -12.88 -4.69
CA LYS A 99 -16.06 -12.78 -5.89
C LYS A 99 -15.29 -12.28 -7.12
N ASP A 100 -14.42 -11.28 -6.95
CA ASP A 100 -13.58 -10.77 -8.04
C ASP A 100 -12.72 -11.91 -8.63
N TYR A 101 -12.06 -12.72 -7.80
CA TYR A 101 -11.28 -13.87 -8.26
C TYR A 101 -12.11 -14.91 -9.02
N LEU A 102 -13.29 -15.26 -8.47
CA LEU A 102 -14.18 -16.24 -9.08
C LEU A 102 -14.80 -15.77 -10.40
N SER A 103 -14.85 -14.45 -10.63
CA SER A 103 -15.30 -13.91 -11.92
C SER A 103 -14.30 -14.12 -13.06
N ILE A 104 -13.04 -14.40 -12.73
CA ILE A 104 -11.94 -14.51 -13.70
C ILE A 104 -11.44 -15.96 -13.82
N SER A 105 -11.48 -16.73 -12.74
CA SER A 105 -10.95 -18.11 -12.72
C SER A 105 -11.60 -18.98 -11.64
N GLY A 106 -11.59 -20.29 -11.85
CA GLY A 106 -12.06 -21.24 -10.83
C GLY A 106 -11.05 -21.43 -9.70
N PHE A 107 -11.55 -21.49 -8.47
CA PHE A 107 -10.77 -21.83 -7.28
C PHE A 107 -11.46 -22.93 -6.47
N SER A 108 -10.67 -23.74 -5.75
CA SER A 108 -11.20 -24.52 -4.64
C SER A 108 -11.36 -23.64 -3.39
N HIS A 109 -12.20 -24.06 -2.44
CA HIS A 109 -12.39 -23.36 -1.16
C HIS A 109 -11.05 -23.05 -0.45
N ALA A 110 -10.25 -24.09 -0.19
CA ALA A 110 -8.94 -23.93 0.44
C ALA A 110 -7.96 -23.11 -0.41
N GLY A 111 -8.02 -23.26 -1.74
CA GLY A 111 -7.18 -22.49 -2.66
C GLY A 111 -7.47 -20.99 -2.59
N LEU A 112 -8.75 -20.59 -2.56
CA LEU A 112 -9.14 -19.19 -2.48
C LEU A 112 -8.83 -18.60 -1.10
N ILE A 113 -9.00 -19.37 -0.01
CA ILE A 113 -8.56 -18.92 1.32
C ILE A 113 -7.06 -18.62 1.32
N ASN A 114 -6.24 -19.54 0.82
CA ASN A 114 -4.79 -19.35 0.76
C ASN A 114 -4.41 -18.14 -0.10
N GLN A 115 -5.10 -17.94 -1.23
CA GLN A 115 -4.88 -16.77 -2.07
C GLN A 115 -5.11 -15.47 -1.29
N LEU A 116 -6.27 -15.35 -0.65
CA LEU A 116 -6.66 -14.14 0.10
C LEU A 116 -5.74 -13.86 1.29
N VAL A 117 -5.23 -14.90 1.96
CA VAL A 117 -4.30 -14.74 3.09
C VAL A 117 -2.89 -14.40 2.61
N SER A 118 -2.34 -15.18 1.68
CA SER A 118 -0.92 -15.09 1.31
C SER A 118 -0.61 -13.94 0.36
N PHE A 119 -1.55 -13.55 -0.51
CA PHE A 119 -1.33 -12.49 -1.49
C PHE A 119 -2.07 -11.22 -1.11
N ASP A 120 -3.38 -11.32 -0.84
CA ASP A 120 -4.19 -10.14 -0.51
C ASP A 120 -4.07 -9.69 0.95
N GLN A 121 -3.37 -10.45 1.79
CA GLN A 121 -3.08 -10.11 3.19
C GLN A 121 -4.34 -9.97 4.07
N PHE A 122 -5.43 -10.67 3.74
CA PHE A 122 -6.55 -10.82 4.68
C PHE A 122 -6.13 -11.66 5.88
N THR A 123 -6.75 -11.41 7.03
CA THR A 123 -6.64 -12.36 8.14
C THR A 123 -7.29 -13.69 7.77
N PRO A 124 -6.84 -14.83 8.33
CA PRO A 124 -7.47 -16.12 8.06
C PRO A 124 -8.99 -16.14 8.29
N ALA A 125 -9.47 -15.42 9.32
CA ALA A 125 -10.89 -15.32 9.62
C ALA A 125 -11.67 -14.53 8.54
N GLN A 126 -11.12 -13.41 8.06
CA GLN A 126 -11.72 -12.62 6.97
C GLN A 126 -11.74 -13.41 5.66
N ALA A 127 -10.64 -14.08 5.33
CA ALA A 127 -10.56 -14.91 4.14
C ALA A 127 -11.60 -16.04 4.18
N ALA A 128 -11.69 -16.78 5.29
CA ALA A 128 -12.69 -17.82 5.48
C ALA A 128 -14.12 -17.27 5.37
N TYR A 129 -14.41 -16.13 6.00
CA TYR A 129 -15.70 -15.45 5.86
C TYR A 129 -16.00 -15.14 4.38
N GLY A 130 -15.05 -14.52 3.68
CA GLY A 130 -15.23 -14.07 2.30
C GLY A 130 -15.49 -15.22 1.33
N VAL A 131 -14.75 -16.32 1.47
CA VAL A 131 -14.93 -17.51 0.65
C VAL A 131 -16.29 -18.19 0.91
N ASN A 132 -16.68 -18.35 2.17
CA ASN A 132 -17.99 -18.92 2.52
C ASN A 132 -19.14 -18.04 2.01
N ALA A 133 -18.98 -16.71 2.07
CA ALA A 133 -20.01 -15.76 1.63
C ALA A 133 -20.28 -15.79 0.12
N VAL A 134 -19.34 -16.31 -0.68
CA VAL A 134 -19.51 -16.47 -2.14
C VAL A 134 -19.92 -17.90 -2.54
N GLY A 135 -20.24 -18.76 -1.57
CA GLY A 135 -20.81 -20.08 -1.81
C GLY A 135 -19.79 -21.18 -2.13
N LEU A 136 -18.52 -20.98 -1.77
CA LEU A 136 -17.51 -22.03 -1.76
C LEU A 136 -17.39 -22.68 -0.40
#